data_AF-A0A969PDH1-F1
#
_entry.id   AF-A0A969PDH1-F1
#
_cell.length_a   1.000
_cell.length_b   1.000
_cell.length_c   1.000
_cell.angle_alpha   90.00
_cell.angle_beta   90.00
_cell.angle_gamma   90.00
#
_symmetry.space_group_name_H-M   'P 1'
#
loop_
_entity.id
_entity.type
_entity.pdbx_description
1 polymer ?
#
loop_
_entity_poly.entity_id
_entity_poly.type
_entity_poly.pdbx_seq_one_letter_code
_entity_poly.pdbx_strand_id
1 'polypeptide(L)'
;MRQAVQKIANSFGYRISKIREPFPFPYIDALHLILQDYSKPIQDITFVQIGANDGTSADPINQLVRQHHWQGVLVEPQPNIFKRLIENYQSEDQLIFENALICDHDGTETLYAIREQEPKLPFWCYQIANINRDRLEQLLADEKEGLQLPVDVANLIEELTIPALTVSSLFAKHNIQELDLLVIDTLGYDFEIIKLIPFDQIKPSIIHFEHCLLAQDEQRACFEFLTQQQYSFIQVGVDTIAYLKAPTKWGVYAF
;
A
#
# COMPACT_ATOMS: atom_id res chain seq x y z
N MET A 1 -5.83 -10.53 -28.03
CA MET A 1 -6.12 -11.71 -27.18
C MET A 1 -7.55 -11.73 -26.62
N ARG A 2 -7.99 -10.66 -25.94
CA ARG A 2 -9.34 -10.53 -25.33
C ARG A 2 -10.53 -10.86 -26.26
N GLN A 3 -10.50 -10.38 -27.50
CA GLN A 3 -11.59 -10.61 -28.48
C GLN A 3 -11.64 -12.07 -28.97
N ALA A 4 -10.50 -12.76 -29.03
CA ALA A 4 -10.44 -14.17 -29.40
C ALA A 4 -11.04 -15.05 -28.28
N VAL A 5 -10.68 -14.75 -27.03
CA VAL A 5 -11.23 -15.41 -25.83
C VAL A 5 -12.75 -15.17 -25.72
N GLN A 6 -13.22 -13.95 -25.99
CA GLN A 6 -14.65 -13.63 -26.01
C GLN A 6 -15.41 -14.40 -27.10
N LYS A 7 -14.83 -14.55 -28.31
CA LYS A 7 -15.46 -15.31 -29.40
C LYS A 7 -15.62 -16.79 -29.04
N ILE A 8 -14.62 -17.39 -28.41
CA ILE A 8 -14.67 -18.78 -27.96
C ILE A 8 -15.71 -18.91 -26.84
N ALA A 9 -15.72 -18.02 -25.85
CA ALA A 9 -16.73 -18.06 -24.79
C ALA A 9 -18.16 -17.96 -25.35
N ASN A 10 -18.38 -17.06 -26.31
CA ASN A 10 -19.68 -16.89 -26.96
C ASN A 10 -20.13 -18.15 -27.71
N SER A 11 -19.21 -18.92 -28.34
CA SER A 11 -19.59 -20.16 -29.03
C SER A 11 -20.08 -21.26 -28.09
N PHE A 12 -19.75 -21.16 -26.80
CA PHE A 12 -20.26 -22.04 -25.74
C PHE A 12 -21.44 -21.42 -24.97
N GLY A 13 -21.98 -20.28 -25.43
CA GLY A 13 -23.09 -19.58 -24.76
C GLY A 13 -22.67 -18.72 -23.57
N TYR A 14 -21.38 -18.52 -23.33
CA TYR A 14 -20.87 -17.69 -22.24
C TYR A 14 -20.52 -16.28 -22.73
N ARG A 15 -20.91 -15.27 -21.96
CA ARG A 15 -20.44 -13.89 -22.16
C ARG A 15 -19.45 -13.54 -21.06
N ILE A 16 -18.18 -13.39 -21.42
CA ILE A 16 -17.20 -12.77 -20.53
C ILE A 16 -17.48 -11.25 -20.50
N SER A 17 -17.53 -10.67 -19.30
CA SER A 17 -17.66 -9.22 -19.12
C SER A 17 -16.79 -8.80 -17.95
N LYS A 18 -16.16 -7.62 -18.02
CA LYS A 18 -15.51 -7.02 -16.86
C LYS A 18 -16.62 -6.65 -15.87
N ILE A 19 -16.60 -7.25 -14.69
CA ILE A 19 -17.52 -6.91 -13.60
C ILE A 19 -17.13 -5.51 -13.13
N ARG A 20 -18.10 -4.59 -13.10
CA ARG A 20 -17.90 -3.18 -12.70
C ARG A 20 -18.59 -2.82 -11.39
N GLU A 21 -19.50 -3.67 -10.93
CA GLU A 21 -20.23 -3.49 -9.67
C GLU A 21 -19.62 -4.43 -8.62
N PRO A 22 -19.32 -3.95 -7.40
CA PRO A 22 -18.87 -4.83 -6.32
C PRO A 22 -19.96 -5.88 -6.05
N PHE A 23 -19.56 -7.14 -5.91
CA PHE A 23 -20.49 -8.22 -5.57
C PHE A 23 -21.15 -7.92 -4.21
N PRO A 24 -22.46 -8.19 -4.03
CA PRO A 24 -23.15 -8.03 -2.75
C PRO A 24 -22.84 -9.17 -1.74
N PHE A 25 -21.82 -9.98 -2.00
CA PHE A 25 -21.39 -11.04 -1.07
C PHE A 25 -20.37 -10.47 -0.10
N PRO A 26 -20.34 -10.96 1.16
CA PRO A 26 -19.23 -10.64 2.05
C PRO A 26 -17.94 -11.12 1.37
N TYR A 27 -17.07 -10.17 1.03
CA TYR A 27 -15.71 -10.52 0.65
C TYR A 27 -14.97 -10.92 1.91
N ILE A 28 -14.12 -11.93 1.78
CA ILE A 28 -13.22 -12.31 2.84
C ILE A 28 -12.02 -11.38 2.74
N ASP A 29 -11.91 -10.47 3.67
CA ASP A 29 -10.68 -9.70 3.87
C ASP A 29 -9.61 -10.63 4.46
N ALA A 30 -8.60 -10.95 3.65
CA ALA A 30 -7.54 -11.87 4.05
C ALA A 30 -6.67 -11.29 5.16
N LEU A 31 -6.45 -9.97 5.19
CA LEU A 31 -5.73 -9.31 6.27
C LEU A 31 -6.53 -9.45 7.56
N HIS A 32 -7.84 -9.18 7.51
CA HIS A 32 -8.71 -9.37 8.67
C HIS A 32 -8.70 -10.81 9.17
N LEU A 33 -8.73 -11.82 8.28
CA LEU A 33 -8.64 -13.22 8.68
C LEU A 33 -7.32 -13.56 9.37
N ILE A 34 -6.19 -13.08 8.85
CA ILE A 34 -4.88 -13.31 9.45
C ILE A 34 -4.81 -12.66 10.83
N LEU A 35 -5.34 -11.44 10.97
CA LEU A 35 -5.40 -10.72 12.24
C LEU A 35 -6.32 -11.38 13.27
N GLN A 36 -7.39 -12.06 12.84
CA GLN A 36 -8.26 -12.81 13.75
C GLN A 36 -7.56 -14.02 14.39
N ASP A 37 -6.61 -14.65 13.69
CA ASP A 37 -5.82 -15.78 14.21
C ASP A 37 -4.45 -15.35 14.76
N TYR A 38 -4.18 -14.03 14.78
CA TYR A 38 -2.97 -13.47 15.36
C TYR A 38 -2.96 -13.63 16.88
N SER A 39 -1.76 -13.69 17.46
CA SER A 39 -1.59 -13.98 18.89
C SER A 39 -2.15 -12.89 19.79
N LYS A 40 -2.04 -11.63 19.37
CA LYS A 40 -2.63 -10.50 20.06
C LYS A 40 -4.12 -10.37 19.72
N PRO A 41 -4.95 -9.94 20.66
CA PRO A 41 -6.33 -9.56 20.34
C PRO A 41 -6.35 -8.50 19.24
N ILE A 42 -7.30 -8.60 18.31
CA ILE A 42 -7.39 -7.68 17.18
C ILE A 42 -7.53 -6.21 17.60
N GLN A 43 -8.01 -5.92 18.81
CA GLN A 43 -8.09 -4.56 19.35
C GLN A 43 -6.73 -3.96 19.77
N ASP A 44 -5.69 -4.78 19.96
CA ASP A 44 -4.39 -4.36 20.51
C ASP A 44 -3.29 -4.28 19.44
N ILE A 45 -3.68 -4.19 18.17
CA ILE A 45 -2.76 -4.12 17.03
C ILE A 45 -2.12 -2.73 16.96
N THR A 46 -0.78 -2.70 16.87
CA THR A 46 -0.03 -1.49 16.49
C THR A 46 0.36 -1.54 15.02
N PHE A 47 0.28 -0.40 14.33
CA PHE A 47 0.59 -0.36 12.91
C PHE A 47 1.41 0.84 12.46
N VAL A 48 2.03 0.69 11.29
CA VAL A 48 2.60 1.77 10.49
C VAL A 48 2.08 1.59 9.07
N GLN A 49 1.56 2.65 8.48
CA GLN A 49 1.16 2.67 7.07
C GLN A 49 2.00 3.70 6.32
N ILE A 50 2.77 3.24 5.35
CA ILE A 50 3.59 4.07 4.47
C ILE A 50 2.87 4.19 3.13
N GLY A 51 2.53 5.43 2.73
CA GLY A 51 1.66 5.67 1.59
C GLY A 51 0.18 5.61 1.97
N ALA A 52 -0.17 6.27 3.09
CA ALA A 52 -1.54 6.27 3.62
C ALA A 52 -2.55 7.05 2.75
N ASN A 53 -2.08 7.86 1.80
CA ASN A 53 -2.93 8.67 0.94
C ASN A 53 -3.90 9.53 1.75
N ASP A 54 -5.17 9.65 1.31
CA ASP A 54 -6.24 10.30 2.06
C ASP A 54 -6.81 9.43 3.19
N GLY A 55 -6.30 8.21 3.38
CA GLY A 55 -6.75 7.28 4.42
C GLY A 55 -8.16 6.76 4.24
N THR A 56 -8.75 6.85 3.05
CA THR A 56 -10.13 6.40 2.78
C THR A 56 -10.25 5.72 1.43
N SER A 57 -9.68 6.31 0.39
CA SER A 57 -9.78 5.83 -0.98
C SER A 57 -8.89 4.62 -1.18
N ALA A 58 -9.50 3.45 -1.38
CA ALA A 58 -8.78 2.18 -1.55
C ALA A 58 -7.83 1.83 -0.39
N ASP A 59 -8.05 2.39 0.81
CA ASP A 59 -7.21 2.14 1.97
C ASP A 59 -7.47 0.73 2.54
N PRO A 60 -6.45 -0.13 2.68
CA PRO A 60 -6.62 -1.52 3.10
C PRO A 60 -6.96 -1.68 4.59
N ILE A 61 -6.73 -0.66 5.43
CA ILE A 61 -6.84 -0.79 6.88
C ILE A 61 -7.79 0.21 7.55
N ASN A 62 -8.29 1.23 6.84
CA ASN A 62 -9.13 2.29 7.40
C ASN A 62 -10.31 1.76 8.22
N GLN A 63 -11.03 0.77 7.69
CA GLN A 63 -12.17 0.17 8.38
C GLN A 63 -11.76 -0.48 9.69
N LEU A 64 -10.63 -1.20 9.71
CA LEU A 64 -10.14 -1.91 10.89
C LEU A 64 -9.61 -0.94 11.95
N VAL A 65 -8.85 0.08 11.51
CA VAL A 65 -8.34 1.15 12.38
C VAL A 65 -9.48 1.82 13.13
N ARG A 66 -10.56 2.20 12.44
CA ARG A 66 -11.75 2.85 13.05
C ARG A 66 -12.57 1.90 13.92
N GLN A 67 -12.76 0.66 13.48
CA GLN A 67 -13.56 -0.31 14.21
C GLN A 67 -12.92 -0.69 15.55
N HIS A 68 -11.59 -0.71 15.60
CA HIS A 68 -10.83 -1.21 16.74
C HIS A 68 -10.04 -0.13 17.47
N HIS A 69 -10.06 1.12 16.99
CA HIS A 69 -9.26 2.23 17.49
C HIS A 69 -7.77 1.88 17.63
N TRP A 70 -7.20 1.29 16.57
CA TRP A 70 -5.78 0.93 16.55
C TRP A 70 -4.90 2.15 16.73
N GLN A 71 -3.75 1.92 17.35
CA GLN A 71 -2.71 2.92 17.53
C GLN A 71 -1.65 2.72 16.44
N GLY A 72 -1.26 3.79 15.77
CA GLY A 72 -0.29 3.68 14.70
C GLY A 72 0.13 4.99 14.09
N VAL A 73 1.09 4.89 13.17
CA VAL A 73 1.64 6.01 12.41
C VAL A 73 1.21 5.90 10.96
N LEU A 74 0.57 6.95 10.43
CA LEU A 74 0.24 7.07 9.02
C LEU A 74 1.18 8.07 8.35
N VAL A 75 1.82 7.63 7.26
CA VAL A 75 2.79 8.42 6.52
C VAL A 75 2.26 8.72 5.12
N GLU A 76 2.16 9.99 4.75
CA GLU A 76 1.79 10.42 3.39
C GLU A 76 2.66 11.62 2.98
N PRO A 77 3.44 11.52 1.89
CA PRO A 77 4.39 12.57 1.51
C PRO A 77 3.73 13.79 0.83
N GLN A 78 2.59 13.64 0.15
CA GLN A 78 1.95 14.75 -0.58
C GLN A 78 1.24 15.71 0.39
N PRO A 79 1.64 16.99 0.50
CA PRO A 79 1.13 17.87 1.57
C PRO A 79 -0.38 18.13 1.54
N ASN A 80 -1.00 18.18 0.35
CA ASN A 80 -2.45 18.40 0.24
C ASN A 80 -3.25 17.13 0.54
N ILE A 81 -2.76 15.97 0.14
CA ILE A 81 -3.36 14.67 0.45
C ILE A 81 -3.19 14.35 1.94
N PHE A 82 -2.02 14.65 2.50
CA PHE A 82 -1.75 14.55 3.94
C PHE A 82 -2.71 15.39 4.80
N LYS A 83 -3.11 16.59 4.34
CA LYS A 83 -4.15 17.37 5.03
C LYS A 83 -5.49 16.64 5.02
N ARG A 84 -5.88 16.06 3.88
CA ARG A 84 -7.11 15.25 3.77
C ARG A 84 -7.04 14.00 4.65
N LEU A 85 -5.88 13.35 4.75
CA LEU A 85 -5.66 12.23 5.66
C LEU A 85 -6.01 12.60 7.11
N ILE A 86 -5.46 13.72 7.60
CA ILE A 86 -5.75 14.23 8.95
C ILE A 86 -7.24 14.56 9.09
N GLU A 87 -7.83 15.25 8.11
CA GLU A 87 -9.25 15.61 8.12
C GLU A 87 -10.16 14.37 8.14
N ASN A 88 -9.83 13.34 7.36
CA ASN A 88 -10.58 12.10 7.31
C ASN A 88 -10.50 11.36 8.67
N TYR A 89 -9.32 11.31 9.29
CA TYR A 89 -9.12 10.69 10.61
C TYR A 89 -9.33 11.63 11.81
N GLN A 90 -9.99 12.79 11.64
CA GLN A 90 -10.16 13.78 12.72
C GLN A 90 -10.86 13.28 14.00
N SER A 91 -11.49 12.11 13.96
CA SER A 91 -12.14 11.45 15.10
C SER A 91 -11.25 10.43 15.83
N GLU A 92 -10.04 10.19 15.36
CA GLU A 92 -9.12 9.15 15.86
C GLU A 92 -7.89 9.80 16.53
N ASP A 93 -8.08 10.29 17.76
CA ASP A 93 -7.05 11.02 18.52
C ASP A 93 -5.80 10.18 18.85
N GLN A 94 -5.88 8.85 18.74
CA GLN A 94 -4.80 7.92 19.01
C GLN A 94 -3.80 7.76 17.85
N LEU A 95 -4.10 8.34 16.68
CA LEU A 95 -3.26 8.22 15.48
C LEU A 95 -2.20 9.30 15.43
N ILE A 96 -1.04 8.94 14.90
CA ILE A 96 0.07 9.85 14.62
C ILE A 96 0.21 9.99 13.11
N PHE A 97 0.44 11.22 12.64
CA PHE A 97 0.56 11.53 11.22
C PHE A 97 1.93 12.09 10.90
N GLU A 98 2.55 11.59 9.84
CA GLU A 98 3.87 12.01 9.36
C GLU A 98 3.80 12.45 7.89
N ASN A 99 4.12 13.71 7.61
CA ASN A 99 4.25 14.20 6.24
C ASN A 99 5.71 14.07 5.77
N ALA A 100 6.08 12.86 5.39
CA ALA A 100 7.43 12.55 4.91
C ALA A 100 7.40 11.50 3.79
N LEU A 101 8.39 11.58 2.91
CA LEU A 101 8.74 10.53 1.98
C LEU A 101 9.62 9.50 2.71
N ILE A 102 9.32 8.21 2.56
CA ILE A 102 10.18 7.15 3.07
C ILE A 102 11.13 6.68 1.97
N CYS A 103 12.44 6.86 2.18
CA CYS A 103 13.49 6.47 1.24
C CYS A 103 14.78 6.06 1.98
N ASP A 104 15.90 5.97 1.25
CA ASP A 104 17.17 5.45 1.74
C ASP A 104 18.01 6.46 2.55
N HIS A 105 17.52 7.68 2.77
CA HIS A 105 18.20 8.71 3.53
C HIS A 105 17.24 9.65 4.29
N ASP A 106 17.81 10.38 5.25
CA ASP A 106 17.11 11.48 5.93
C ASP A 106 17.44 12.81 5.25
N GLY A 107 16.50 13.76 5.27
CA GLY A 107 16.72 15.13 4.79
C GLY A 107 15.54 15.62 3.97
N THR A 108 15.80 15.90 2.70
CA THR A 108 14.77 16.34 1.73
C THR A 108 14.96 15.59 0.43
N GLU A 109 13.87 15.19 -0.20
CA GLU A 109 13.87 14.54 -1.51
C GLU A 109 12.79 15.15 -2.40
N THR A 110 12.94 14.97 -3.71
CA THR A 110 11.98 15.37 -4.72
C THR A 110 10.93 14.28 -4.91
N LEU A 111 9.67 14.64 -4.70
CA LEU A 111 8.52 13.83 -5.06
C LEU A 111 7.88 14.40 -6.33
N TYR A 112 7.58 13.54 -7.29
CA TYR A 112 6.81 13.90 -8.48
C TYR A 112 5.35 13.54 -8.24
N ALA A 113 4.45 14.49 -8.41
CA ALA A 113 3.00 14.32 -8.18
C ALA A 113 2.18 15.03 -9.26
N ILE A 114 0.87 14.75 -9.33
CA ILE A 114 -0.02 15.44 -10.26
C ILE A 114 -0.52 16.76 -9.66
N ARG A 115 -0.39 17.85 -10.41
CA ARG A 115 -0.90 19.17 -10.03
C ARG A 115 -2.41 19.17 -9.83
N GLU A 116 -2.86 19.50 -8.63
CA GLU A 116 -4.30 19.49 -8.28
C GLU A 116 -5.16 20.52 -9.04
N GLN A 117 -4.55 21.52 -9.67
CA GLN A 117 -5.28 22.61 -10.33
C GLN A 117 -5.81 22.27 -11.73
N GLU A 118 -5.72 21.02 -12.18
CA GLU A 118 -6.11 20.60 -13.53
C GLU A 118 -7.57 20.08 -13.55
N PRO A 119 -8.57 20.87 -13.96
CA PRO A 119 -9.99 20.65 -13.64
C PRO A 119 -10.68 19.50 -14.40
N LYS A 120 -9.95 18.49 -14.88
CA LYS A 120 -10.48 17.42 -15.76
C LYS A 120 -9.99 16.01 -15.42
N LEU A 121 -9.20 15.81 -14.37
CA LEU A 121 -8.73 14.48 -14.00
C LEU A 121 -9.67 13.82 -12.98
N PRO A 122 -9.87 12.48 -13.07
CA PRO A 122 -10.47 11.71 -11.99
C PRO A 122 -9.79 11.96 -10.65
N PHE A 123 -10.53 11.90 -9.54
CA PHE A 123 -10.00 12.26 -8.22
C PHE A 123 -8.77 11.44 -7.81
N TRP A 124 -8.74 10.15 -8.16
CA TRP A 124 -7.65 9.25 -7.82
C TRP A 124 -6.34 9.59 -8.56
N CYS A 125 -6.39 10.39 -9.64
CA CYS A 125 -5.16 10.81 -10.31
C CYS A 125 -4.29 11.67 -9.38
N TYR A 126 -4.89 12.54 -8.58
CA TYR A 126 -4.17 13.37 -7.59
C TYR A 126 -3.61 12.57 -6.41
N GLN A 127 -3.93 11.27 -6.34
CA GLN A 127 -3.44 10.36 -5.32
C GLN A 127 -2.16 9.64 -5.78
N ILE A 128 -1.76 9.82 -7.03
CA ILE A 128 -0.57 9.20 -7.61
C ILE A 128 0.63 10.13 -7.48
N ALA A 129 1.66 9.63 -6.82
CA ALA A 129 2.97 10.26 -6.77
C ALA A 129 4.07 9.20 -6.78
N ASN A 130 5.27 9.58 -7.22
CA ASN A 130 6.42 8.69 -7.22
C ASN A 130 7.72 9.48 -7.07
N ILE A 131 8.74 8.87 -6.45
CA ILE A 131 10.10 9.43 -6.36
C ILE A 131 10.81 9.45 -7.73
N ASN A 132 10.37 8.60 -8.67
CA ASN A 132 10.90 8.52 -10.02
C ASN A 132 9.89 9.11 -11.03
N ARG A 133 10.29 10.21 -11.69
CA ARG A 133 9.46 10.91 -12.68
C ARG A 133 9.05 10.02 -13.85
N ASP A 134 9.98 9.23 -14.38
CA ASP A 134 9.72 8.35 -15.54
C ASP A 134 8.73 7.25 -15.17
N ARG A 135 8.81 6.74 -13.92
CA ARG A 135 7.85 5.76 -13.40
C ARG A 135 6.45 6.35 -13.27
N LEU A 136 6.33 7.59 -12.78
CA LEU A 136 5.06 8.30 -12.72
C LEU A 136 4.45 8.48 -14.12
N GLU A 137 5.26 8.92 -15.09
CA GLU A 137 4.81 9.06 -16.48
C GLU A 137 4.33 7.73 -17.08
N GLN A 138 5.02 6.63 -16.76
CA GLN A 138 4.61 5.29 -17.19
C GLN A 138 3.27 4.88 -16.57
N LEU A 139 3.10 5.04 -15.26
CA LEU A 139 1.84 4.73 -14.57
C LEU A 139 0.66 5.50 -15.19
N LEU A 140 0.87 6.79 -15.50
CA LEU A 140 -0.14 7.61 -16.16
C LEU A 140 -0.39 7.20 -17.61
N ALA A 141 0.63 6.72 -18.33
CA ALA A 141 0.51 6.24 -19.69
C ALA A 141 -0.26 4.90 -19.78
N ASP A 142 -0.03 3.98 -18.84
CA ASP A 142 -0.73 2.69 -18.78
C ASP A 142 -2.24 2.91 -18.53
N GLU A 143 -2.58 3.92 -17.74
CA GLU A 143 -3.96 4.35 -17.46
C GLU A 143 -4.60 5.15 -18.63
N LYS A 144 -3.78 5.74 -19.52
CA LYS A 144 -4.23 6.58 -20.65
C LYS A 144 -5.13 5.85 -21.63
N GLU A 145 -4.86 4.58 -21.91
CA GLU A 145 -5.70 3.77 -22.82
C GLU A 145 -7.09 3.46 -22.24
N GLY A 146 -7.22 3.44 -20.91
CA GLY A 146 -8.49 3.19 -20.21
C GLY A 146 -9.32 4.45 -19.93
N LEU A 147 -8.67 5.59 -19.75
CA LEU A 147 -9.26 6.74 -19.02
C LEU A 147 -9.31 8.06 -19.77
N GLN A 148 -8.88 8.10 -21.03
CA GLN A 148 -8.93 9.31 -21.87
C GLN A 148 -8.22 10.52 -21.22
N LEU A 149 -7.11 10.27 -20.52
CA LEU A 149 -6.29 11.34 -19.95
C LEU A 149 -5.83 12.30 -21.06
N PRO A 150 -5.61 13.60 -20.75
CA PRO A 150 -5.10 14.56 -21.72
C PRO A 150 -3.82 14.05 -22.37
N VAL A 151 -3.60 14.44 -23.64
CA VAL A 151 -2.52 13.86 -24.47
C VAL A 151 -1.13 14.11 -23.86
N ASP A 152 -0.97 15.17 -23.07
CA ASP A 152 0.30 15.61 -22.50
C ASP A 152 0.32 15.45 -20.98
N VAL A 153 0.60 14.23 -20.51
CA VAL A 153 0.68 13.89 -19.08
C VAL A 153 1.88 14.53 -18.38
N ALA A 154 2.96 14.83 -19.12
CA ALA A 154 4.18 15.40 -18.57
C ALA A 154 3.95 16.81 -17.97
N ASN A 155 3.08 17.61 -18.60
CA ASN A 155 2.72 18.95 -18.13
C ASN A 155 1.82 18.97 -16.88
N LEU A 156 1.25 17.82 -16.52
CA LEU A 156 0.42 17.65 -15.32
C LEU A 156 1.27 17.39 -14.07
N ILE A 157 2.55 17.04 -14.25
CA ILE A 157 3.44 16.68 -13.15
C ILE A 157 4.05 17.95 -12.54
N GLU A 158 4.07 17.99 -11.21
CA GLU A 158 4.81 18.97 -10.42
C GLU A 158 5.89 18.29 -9.58
N GLU A 159 6.92 19.06 -9.22
CA GLU A 159 8.00 18.64 -8.34
C GLU A 159 7.76 19.24 -6.95
N LEU A 160 7.73 18.38 -5.94
CA LEU A 160 7.54 18.76 -4.55
C LEU A 160 8.81 18.41 -3.77
N THR A 161 9.40 19.37 -3.08
CA THR A 161 10.49 19.10 -2.13
C THR A 161 9.88 18.70 -0.79
N ILE A 162 10.02 17.43 -0.40
CA ILE A 162 9.36 16.83 0.78
C ILE A 162 10.41 16.40 1.80
N PRO A 163 10.14 16.51 3.12
CA PRO A 163 10.98 15.88 4.13
C PRO A 163 11.13 14.38 3.86
N ALA A 164 12.37 13.90 3.90
CA ALA A 164 12.70 12.49 3.69
C ALA A 164 13.13 11.86 5.01
N LEU A 165 12.66 10.62 5.25
CA LEU A 165 13.05 9.80 6.38
C LEU A 165 13.40 8.39 5.92
N THR A 166 14.41 7.79 6.55
CA THR A 166 14.58 6.34 6.49
C THR A 166 13.53 5.63 7.33
N VAL A 167 13.27 4.34 7.05
CA VAL A 167 12.42 3.49 7.90
C VAL A 167 12.92 3.49 9.35
N SER A 168 14.24 3.43 9.54
CA SER A 168 14.85 3.45 10.88
C SER A 168 14.61 4.78 11.61
N SER A 169 14.71 5.91 10.90
CA SER A 169 14.46 7.24 11.47
C SER A 169 13.00 7.47 11.75
N LEU A 170 12.09 6.98 10.91
CA LEU A 170 10.65 6.97 11.18
C LEU A 170 10.34 6.19 12.47
N PHE A 171 10.88 4.98 12.59
CA PHE A 171 10.67 4.13 13.77
C PHE A 171 11.24 4.77 15.04
N ALA A 172 12.45 5.32 14.97
CA ALA A 172 13.06 6.02 16.10
C ALA A 172 12.28 7.27 16.52
N LYS A 173 11.83 8.09 15.56
CA LYS A 173 11.08 9.33 15.80
C LYS A 173 9.79 9.09 16.59
N HIS A 174 9.10 8.00 16.25
CA HIS A 174 7.82 7.63 16.87
C HIS A 174 7.96 6.56 17.96
N ASN A 175 9.19 6.28 18.40
CA ASN A 175 9.51 5.28 19.42
C ASN A 175 8.86 3.91 19.17
N ILE A 176 8.88 3.47 17.92
CA ILE A 176 8.39 2.16 17.49
C ILE A 176 9.46 1.14 17.85
N GLN A 177 9.11 0.20 18.73
CA GLN A 177 10.02 -0.86 19.21
C GLN A 177 9.51 -2.25 18.86
N GLU A 178 8.21 -2.37 18.62
CA GLU A 178 7.54 -3.55 18.09
C GLU A 178 6.46 -3.08 17.11
N LEU A 179 6.15 -3.93 16.13
CA LEU A 179 5.17 -3.61 15.10
C LEU A 179 4.38 -4.85 14.70
N ASP A 180 3.06 -4.81 14.88
CA ASP A 180 2.21 -5.92 14.48
C ASP A 180 1.94 -5.89 12.98
N LEU A 181 1.65 -4.71 12.42
CA LEU A 181 1.31 -4.53 11.02
C LEU A 181 2.11 -3.38 10.37
N LEU A 182 2.86 -3.69 9.32
CA LEU A 182 3.42 -2.70 8.40
C LEU A 182 2.64 -2.76 7.09
N VAL A 183 2.00 -1.66 6.70
CA VAL A 183 1.39 -1.48 5.38
C VAL A 183 2.30 -0.60 4.54
N ILE A 184 2.57 -1.01 3.31
CA ILE A 184 3.34 -0.25 2.33
C ILE A 184 2.48 -0.18 1.06
N ASP A 185 2.15 1.02 0.62
CA ASP A 185 1.40 1.26 -0.61
C ASP A 185 2.00 2.50 -1.28
N THR A 186 3.11 2.29 -2.01
CA THR A 186 3.92 3.40 -2.54
C THR A 186 4.01 3.39 -4.05
N LEU A 187 2.98 2.83 -4.68
CA LEU A 187 2.80 2.74 -6.12
C LEU A 187 4.06 2.23 -6.85
N GLY A 188 4.68 1.17 -6.30
CA GLY A 188 5.82 0.47 -6.88
C GLY A 188 7.19 0.79 -6.28
N TYR A 189 7.28 1.62 -5.23
CA TYR A 189 8.51 1.79 -4.44
C TYR A 189 8.58 0.82 -3.24
N ASP A 190 7.64 -0.11 -3.17
CA ASP A 190 7.36 -0.96 -2.02
C ASP A 190 8.55 -1.85 -1.66
N PHE A 191 9.19 -2.49 -2.65
CA PHE A 191 10.35 -3.35 -2.40
C PHE A 191 11.59 -2.54 -1.98
N GLU A 192 11.74 -1.31 -2.47
CA GLU A 192 12.82 -0.42 -2.02
C GLU A 192 12.67 -0.12 -0.53
N ILE A 193 11.45 0.17 -0.06
CA ILE A 193 11.16 0.37 1.37
C ILE A 193 11.36 -0.91 2.17
N ILE A 194 10.91 -2.07 1.65
CA ILE A 194 11.07 -3.36 2.33
C ILE A 194 12.56 -3.66 2.61
N LYS A 195 13.46 -3.37 1.66
CA LYS A 195 14.91 -3.57 1.85
C LYS A 195 15.50 -2.70 2.95
N LEU A 196 14.88 -1.56 3.26
CA LEU A 196 15.34 -0.60 4.25
C LEU A 196 14.84 -0.90 5.68
N ILE A 197 13.95 -1.88 5.83
CA ILE A 197 13.46 -2.29 7.15
C ILE A 197 14.63 -2.88 7.96
N PRO A 198 14.87 -2.40 9.20
CA PRO A 198 15.94 -2.92 10.05
C PRO A 198 15.51 -4.24 10.70
N PHE A 199 15.41 -5.34 9.92
CA PHE A 199 14.89 -6.65 10.39
C PHE A 199 15.63 -7.25 11.58
N ASP A 200 16.90 -6.86 11.81
CA ASP A 200 17.69 -7.26 12.97
C ASP A 200 17.24 -6.57 14.27
N GLN A 201 16.53 -5.45 14.17
CA GLN A 201 16.05 -4.64 15.30
C GLN A 201 14.53 -4.77 15.47
N ILE A 202 13.78 -4.61 14.38
CA ILE A 202 12.32 -4.63 14.38
C ILE A 202 11.87 -5.51 13.23
N LYS A 203 11.06 -6.51 13.57
CA LYS A 203 10.53 -7.48 12.63
C LYS A 203 9.00 -7.38 12.65
N PRO A 204 8.38 -6.65 11.71
CA PRO A 204 6.92 -6.54 11.66
C PRO A 204 6.28 -7.92 11.61
N SER A 205 5.27 -8.20 12.42
CA SER A 205 4.65 -9.53 12.38
C SER A 205 3.95 -9.81 11.05
N ILE A 206 3.34 -8.76 10.48
CA ILE A 206 2.66 -8.78 9.20
C ILE A 206 3.18 -7.59 8.38
N ILE A 207 3.47 -7.84 7.10
CA ILE A 207 3.78 -6.82 6.10
C ILE A 207 2.75 -6.97 4.97
N HIS A 208 1.92 -5.96 4.74
CA HIS A 208 1.00 -5.87 3.61
C HIS A 208 1.61 -4.90 2.60
N PHE A 209 1.81 -5.34 1.36
CA PHE A 209 2.37 -4.47 0.32
C PHE A 209 1.78 -4.75 -1.06
N GLU A 210 1.80 -3.74 -1.94
CA GLU A 210 1.33 -3.86 -3.32
C GLU A 210 2.44 -4.49 -4.18
N HIS A 211 2.26 -5.74 -4.57
CA HIS A 211 3.26 -6.45 -5.38
C HIS A 211 3.06 -6.26 -6.88
N CYS A 212 1.86 -5.87 -7.32
CA CYS A 212 1.49 -5.90 -8.73
C CYS A 212 2.19 -4.82 -9.57
N LEU A 213 2.63 -3.73 -8.94
CA LEU A 213 3.38 -2.65 -9.58
C LEU A 213 4.90 -2.89 -9.60
N LEU A 214 5.39 -3.97 -9.01
CA LEU A 214 6.79 -4.39 -9.13
C LEU A 214 7.01 -5.18 -10.43
N ALA A 215 8.17 -5.02 -11.06
CA ALA A 215 8.56 -5.87 -12.18
C ALA A 215 8.69 -7.34 -11.74
N GLN A 216 8.57 -8.29 -12.67
CA GLN A 216 8.51 -9.72 -12.32
C GLN A 216 9.79 -10.21 -11.59
N ASP A 217 10.95 -9.70 -11.98
CA ASP A 217 12.23 -9.96 -11.33
C ASP A 217 12.33 -9.31 -9.96
N GLU A 218 11.79 -8.09 -9.79
CA GLU A 218 11.66 -7.41 -8.49
C GLU A 218 10.72 -8.15 -7.54
N GLN A 219 9.56 -8.63 -8.03
CA GLN A 219 8.64 -9.45 -7.23
C GLN A 219 9.34 -10.72 -6.71
N ARG A 220 10.06 -11.43 -7.60
CA ARG A 220 10.83 -12.61 -7.20
C ARG A 220 11.89 -12.25 -6.16
N ALA A 221 12.66 -11.19 -6.39
CA ALA A 221 13.68 -10.74 -5.44
C ALA A 221 13.07 -10.35 -4.08
N CYS A 222 11.91 -9.70 -4.09
CA CYS A 222 11.15 -9.34 -2.89
C CYS A 222 10.75 -10.58 -2.08
N PHE A 223 10.16 -11.59 -2.74
CA PHE A 223 9.77 -12.82 -2.06
C PHE A 223 10.96 -13.62 -1.56
N GLU A 224 12.06 -13.71 -2.33
CA GLU A 224 13.30 -14.35 -1.89
C GLU A 224 13.87 -13.65 -0.66
N PHE A 225 13.91 -12.32 -0.67
CA PHE A 225 14.38 -11.51 0.44
C PHE A 225 13.52 -11.71 1.71
N LEU A 226 12.19 -11.59 1.61
CA LEU A 226 11.29 -11.81 2.74
C LEU A 226 11.29 -13.26 3.24
N THR A 227 11.53 -14.24 2.35
CA THR A 227 11.71 -15.65 2.75
C THR A 227 12.96 -15.84 3.60
N GLN A 228 14.06 -15.16 3.27
CA GLN A 228 15.27 -15.15 4.11
C GLN A 228 14.99 -14.53 5.49
N GLN A 229 14.08 -13.56 5.55
CA GLN A 229 13.53 -13.03 6.79
C GLN A 229 12.45 -13.92 7.45
N GLN A 230 12.24 -15.16 6.97
CA GLN A 230 11.32 -16.16 7.54
C GLN A 230 9.82 -15.83 7.42
N TYR A 231 9.43 -14.95 6.50
CA TYR A 231 8.02 -14.71 6.21
C TYR A 231 7.42 -15.81 5.34
N SER A 232 6.13 -16.04 5.52
CA SER A 232 5.24 -16.78 4.62
C SER A 232 4.28 -15.79 3.95
N PHE A 233 3.63 -16.18 2.85
CA PHE A 233 2.89 -15.24 2.01
C PHE A 233 1.48 -15.74 1.68
N ILE A 234 0.54 -14.80 1.64
CA ILE A 234 -0.76 -14.94 0.98
C ILE A 234 -0.87 -13.80 -0.04
N GLN A 235 -1.18 -14.14 -1.29
CA GLN A 235 -1.40 -13.15 -2.35
C GLN A 235 -2.90 -12.97 -2.58
N VAL A 236 -3.38 -11.73 -2.61
CA VAL A 236 -4.79 -11.40 -2.83
C VAL A 236 -4.88 -10.23 -3.80
N GLY A 237 -5.35 -10.50 -5.02
CA GLY A 237 -5.49 -9.46 -6.04
C GLY A 237 -4.14 -8.82 -6.37
N VAL A 238 -4.02 -7.52 -6.09
CA VAL A 238 -2.81 -6.72 -6.33
C VAL A 238 -1.81 -6.75 -5.18
N ASP A 239 -2.22 -7.31 -4.04
CA ASP A 239 -1.48 -7.24 -2.79
C ASP A 239 -0.86 -8.58 -2.38
N THR A 240 0.20 -8.48 -1.60
CA THR A 240 0.77 -9.60 -0.85
C THR A 240 0.76 -9.29 0.63
N ILE A 241 0.30 -10.24 1.43
CA ILE A 241 0.40 -10.22 2.89
C ILE A 241 1.49 -11.23 3.27
N ALA A 242 2.65 -10.70 3.67
CA ALA A 242 3.72 -11.47 4.27
C ALA A 242 3.51 -11.53 5.79
N TYR A 243 3.66 -12.69 6.40
CA TYR A 243 3.50 -12.87 7.85
C TYR A 243 4.57 -13.80 8.41
N LEU A 244 5.08 -13.48 9.60
CA LEU A 244 5.94 -14.41 10.35
C LEU A 244 5.11 -15.62 10.75
N LYS A 245 5.65 -16.84 10.55
CA LYS A 245 5.04 -18.15 10.89
C LYS A 245 3.89 -17.97 11.86
N ALA A 246 2.66 -18.02 11.33
CA ALA A 246 1.45 -17.59 12.04
C ALA A 246 1.54 -18.00 13.52
N PRO A 247 1.41 -17.07 14.48
CA PRO A 247 1.37 -17.43 15.87
C PRO A 247 -0.01 -18.00 16.16
N THR A 248 -0.35 -19.13 15.51
CA THR A 248 -1.58 -19.85 15.76
C THR A 248 -1.60 -20.15 17.25
N LYS A 249 -2.69 -19.80 17.93
CA LYS A 249 -2.92 -20.20 19.34
C LYS A 249 -2.78 -21.72 19.57
N TRP A 250 -2.76 -22.50 18.49
CA TRP A 250 -2.79 -23.96 18.44
C TRP A 250 -1.52 -24.62 17.86
N GLY A 251 -0.45 -23.86 17.65
CA GLY A 251 0.76 -24.29 16.94
C GLY A 251 1.82 -25.00 17.78
N VAL A 252 1.46 -26.01 18.58
CA VAL A 252 2.40 -27.03 19.07
C VAL A 252 1.73 -28.41 19.02
N TYR A 253 1.41 -28.89 17.82
CA TYR A 253 1.40 -30.34 17.58
C TYR A 253 2.64 -30.66 16.75
N ALA A 254 3.74 -30.88 17.45
CA ALA A 254 4.91 -31.54 16.88
C ALA A 254 4.50 -32.98 16.54
N PHE A 255 4.56 -33.32 15.25
CA PHE A 255 4.61 -34.70 14.77
C PHE A 255 6.05 -35.02 14.37
#